data_AF-A0AAN8AE96-F1
#
_entry.id   AF-A0AAN8AE96-F1
#
_cell.length_a   1.000
_cell.length_b   1.000
_cell.length_c   1.000
_cell.angle_alpha   90.00
_cell.angle_beta   90.00
_cell.angle_gamma   90.00
#
_symmetry.space_group_name_H-M   'P 1'
#
loop_
_entity.id
_entity.type
_entity.pdbx_description
1 polymer ?
#
loop_
_entity_poly.entity_id
_entity_poly.type
_entity_poly.pdbx_seq_one_letter_code
_entity_poly.pdbx_strand_id
1 'polypeptide(L)'
;MAEDVSVSEDTLTSALSLLVNLNKVLLQTAQQDAAESLEKFVPHKISILFGLITAGADFYKSLGVKKRSEAEAIWQKFHHNATVRDKVEELLQLENEWDSFLESVDSGLQTTDRQLSGGKMADSLSPDTAFTDGRSGESVTLGQYLGRGEKPLLVLIRHYG
;
A
#
# COMPACT_ATOMS: atom_id res chain seq x y z
N MET A 1 -14.41 -16.78 -23.78
CA MET A 1 -15.36 -17.45 -22.89
C MET A 1 -14.68 -17.51 -21.53
N ALA A 2 -15.10 -16.67 -20.59
CA ALA A 2 -14.57 -16.73 -19.23
C ALA A 2 -15.34 -17.85 -18.53
N GLU A 3 -14.64 -18.88 -18.07
CA GLU A 3 -15.20 -19.84 -17.12
C GLU A 3 -15.69 -19.06 -15.91
N ASP A 4 -16.98 -19.17 -15.63
CA ASP A 4 -17.59 -18.69 -14.39
C ASP A 4 -17.08 -19.60 -13.28
N VAL A 5 -15.84 -19.37 -12.83
CA VAL A 5 -15.27 -20.03 -11.66
C VAL A 5 -16.09 -19.53 -10.47
N SER A 6 -17.10 -20.30 -10.09
CA SER A 6 -17.89 -20.01 -8.91
C SER A 6 -17.00 -20.16 -7.68
N VAL A 7 -16.48 -19.04 -7.19
CA VAL A 7 -15.72 -19.00 -5.93
C VAL A 7 -16.61 -19.53 -4.82
N SER A 8 -16.11 -20.51 -4.06
CA SER A 8 -16.84 -21.06 -2.93
C SER A 8 -16.81 -20.11 -1.73
N GLU A 9 -17.82 -20.21 -0.86
CA GLU A 9 -17.90 -19.44 0.38
C GLU A 9 -16.69 -19.69 1.30
N ASP A 10 -16.23 -20.95 1.37
CA ASP A 10 -15.04 -21.34 2.16
C ASP A 10 -13.77 -20.70 1.61
N THR A 11 -13.62 -20.65 0.28
CA THR A 11 -12.50 -19.97 -0.38
C THR A 11 -12.51 -18.48 -0.05
N LEU A 12 -13.67 -17.82 -0.19
CA LEU A 12 -13.81 -16.41 0.12
C LEU A 12 -13.49 -16.10 1.59
N THR A 13 -14.06 -16.88 2.51
CA THR A 13 -13.89 -16.69 3.95
C THR A 13 -12.44 -16.89 4.38
N SER A 14 -11.77 -17.91 3.83
CA SER A 14 -10.36 -18.18 4.07
C SER A 14 -9.47 -17.07 3.52
N ALA A 15 -9.74 -16.62 2.30
CA ALA A 15 -8.99 -15.56 1.63
C ALA A 15 -9.12 -14.21 2.36
N LEU A 16 -10.34 -13.83 2.75
CA LEU A 16 -10.60 -12.62 3.54
C LEU A 16 -9.91 -12.70 4.90
N SER A 17 -10.00 -13.84 5.59
CA SER A 17 -9.35 -14.03 6.89
C SER A 17 -7.83 -13.89 6.81
N LEU A 18 -7.21 -14.48 5.77
CA LEU A 18 -5.78 -14.34 5.54
C LEU A 18 -5.40 -12.88 5.26
N LEU A 19 -6.13 -12.20 4.37
CA LEU A 19 -5.89 -10.79 4.04
C LEU A 19 -5.97 -9.91 5.29
N VAL A 20 -7.04 -10.04 6.07
CA VAL A 20 -7.27 -9.27 7.30
C VAL A 20 -6.15 -9.51 8.31
N ASN A 21 -5.76 -10.77 8.54
CA ASN A 21 -4.71 -11.10 9.50
C ASN A 21 -3.34 -10.55 9.07
N LEU A 22 -2.99 -10.67 7.78
CA LEU A 22 -1.75 -10.10 7.24
C LEU A 22 -1.74 -8.58 7.37
N ASN A 23 -2.85 -7.90 7.06
CA ASN A 23 -2.98 -6.45 7.22
C ASN A 23 -2.78 -6.02 8.67
N LYS A 24 -3.38 -6.74 9.64
CA LYS A 24 -3.20 -6.47 11.08
C LYS A 24 -1.75 -6.59 11.51
N VAL A 25 -1.08 -7.67 11.13
CA VAL A 25 0.33 -7.89 11.46
C VAL A 25 1.20 -6.79 10.86
N LEU A 26 1.01 -6.48 9.59
CA LEU A 26 1.77 -5.41 8.91
C LEU A 26 1.54 -4.04 9.57
N LEU A 27 0.30 -3.72 9.95
CA LEU A 27 -0.03 -2.46 10.60
C LEU A 27 0.63 -2.37 11.99
N GLN A 28 0.54 -3.44 12.78
CA GLN A 28 1.16 -3.50 14.10
C GLN A 28 2.69 -3.37 14.02
N THR A 29 3.33 -4.06 13.09
CA THR A 29 4.77 -3.91 12.83
C THR A 29 5.10 -2.48 12.43
N ALA A 30 4.31 -1.89 11.53
CA ALA A 30 4.53 -0.52 11.08
C ALA A 30 4.42 0.50 12.23
N GLN A 31 3.38 0.36 13.06
CA GLN A 31 3.16 1.20 14.23
C GLN A 31 4.29 1.07 15.25
N GLN A 32 4.76 -0.16 15.50
CA GLN A 32 5.88 -0.40 16.42
C GLN A 32 7.18 0.25 15.88
N ASP A 33 7.53 -0.02 14.63
CA ASP A 33 8.74 0.53 14.01
C ASP A 33 8.71 2.07 13.96
N ALA A 34 7.54 2.65 13.63
CA ALA A 34 7.35 4.10 13.61
C ALA A 34 7.45 4.72 15.01
N ALA A 35 6.92 4.04 16.05
CA ALA A 35 7.02 4.48 17.43
C ALA A 35 8.46 4.41 17.98
N GLU A 36 9.26 3.44 17.53
CA GLU A 36 10.68 3.35 17.89
C GLU A 36 11.49 4.47 17.24
N SER A 37 11.29 4.74 15.95
CA SER A 37 11.94 5.85 15.26
C SER A 37 11.31 6.09 13.89
N LEU A 38 10.64 7.23 13.72
CA LEU A 38 10.12 7.66 12.41
C LEU A 38 11.22 7.76 11.34
N GLU A 39 12.41 8.24 11.70
CA GLU A 39 13.56 8.38 10.79
C GLU A 39 14.07 7.02 10.26
N LYS A 40 14.03 5.97 11.09
CA LYS A 40 14.41 4.61 10.67
C LYS A 40 13.26 3.85 9.99
N PHE A 41 12.03 4.18 10.35
CA PHE A 41 10.83 3.60 9.76
C PHE A 41 10.66 4.01 8.29
N VAL A 42 10.82 5.29 7.98
CA VAL A 42 10.54 5.84 6.64
C VAL A 42 11.32 5.14 5.50
N PRO A 43 12.63 4.85 5.62
CA PRO A 43 13.37 4.08 4.62
C PRO A 43 12.83 2.65 4.40
N HIS A 44 12.25 2.04 5.45
CA HIS A 44 11.73 0.68 5.41
C HIS A 44 10.21 0.60 5.15
N LYS A 45 9.51 1.75 5.14
CA LYS A 45 8.07 1.90 4.83
C LYS A 45 7.72 1.24 3.49
N ILE A 46 8.66 1.26 2.54
CA ILE A 46 8.57 0.57 1.25
C ILE A 46 8.28 -0.92 1.39
N SER A 47 8.99 -1.61 2.30
CA SER A 47 8.83 -3.06 2.50
C SER A 47 7.46 -3.43 3.05
N ILE A 48 6.93 -2.63 3.98
CA ILE A 48 5.61 -2.84 4.59
C ILE A 48 4.49 -2.59 3.56
N LEU A 49 4.60 -1.50 2.80
CA LEU A 49 3.65 -1.20 1.73
C LEU A 49 3.70 -2.26 0.62
N PHE A 50 4.88 -2.78 0.27
CA PHE A 50 4.98 -3.94 -0.64
C PHE A 50 4.33 -5.20 -0.06
N GLY A 51 4.43 -5.42 1.26
CA GLY A 51 3.72 -6.48 1.96
C GLY A 51 2.20 -6.37 1.77
N LEU A 52 1.63 -5.17 1.91
CA LEU A 52 0.20 -4.92 1.69
C LEU A 52 -0.22 -5.17 0.24
N ILE A 53 0.56 -4.67 -0.73
CA ILE A 53 0.31 -4.88 -2.15
C ILE A 53 0.31 -6.38 -2.49
N THR A 54 1.28 -7.12 -1.93
CA THR A 54 1.40 -8.57 -2.14
C THR A 54 0.20 -9.30 -1.53
N ALA A 55 -0.20 -8.98 -0.30
CA ALA A 55 -1.36 -9.58 0.34
C ALA A 55 -2.66 -9.33 -0.44
N GLY A 56 -2.85 -8.12 -0.96
CA GLY A 56 -3.99 -7.78 -1.82
C GLY A 56 -3.97 -8.53 -3.17
N ALA A 57 -2.79 -8.65 -3.79
CA ALA A 57 -2.63 -9.41 -5.03
C ALA A 57 -2.91 -10.91 -4.85
N ASP A 58 -2.42 -11.50 -3.76
CA ASP A 58 -2.68 -12.90 -3.42
C ASP A 58 -4.16 -13.14 -3.11
N PHE A 59 -4.81 -12.18 -2.44
CA PHE A 59 -6.26 -12.21 -2.23
C PHE A 59 -7.02 -12.23 -3.57
N TYR A 60 -6.74 -11.30 -4.49
CA TYR A 60 -7.41 -11.30 -5.80
C TYR A 60 -7.14 -12.58 -6.60
N LYS A 61 -5.90 -13.08 -6.55
CA LYS A 61 -5.53 -14.34 -7.20
C LYS A 61 -6.30 -15.53 -6.63
N SER A 62 -6.50 -15.59 -5.31
CA SER A 62 -7.26 -16.66 -4.65
C SER A 62 -8.74 -16.68 -5.06
N LEU A 63 -9.29 -15.52 -5.42
CA LEU A 63 -10.66 -15.38 -5.93
C LEU A 63 -10.75 -15.46 -7.46
N GLY A 64 -9.62 -15.58 -8.17
CA GLY A 64 -9.59 -15.59 -9.64
C GLY A 64 -9.95 -14.24 -10.27
N VAL A 65 -9.86 -13.14 -9.53
CA VAL A 65 -10.21 -11.79 -9.99
C VAL A 65 -8.98 -10.92 -10.21
N LYS A 66 -9.16 -9.80 -10.90
CA LYS A 66 -8.07 -8.83 -11.18
C LYS A 66 -8.31 -7.47 -10.55
N LYS A 67 -9.54 -7.18 -10.12
CA LYS A 67 -9.95 -5.87 -9.62
C LYS A 67 -10.68 -6.00 -8.29
N ARG A 68 -10.53 -4.97 -7.46
CA ARG A 68 -11.30 -4.80 -6.22
C ARG A 68 -12.80 -4.92 -6.45
N SER A 69 -13.34 -4.24 -7.47
CA SER A 69 -14.78 -4.27 -7.79
C SER A 69 -15.31 -5.68 -8.10
N GLU A 70 -14.46 -6.56 -8.65
CA GLU A 70 -14.82 -7.96 -8.93
C GLU A 70 -14.82 -8.78 -7.63
N ALA A 71 -13.85 -8.57 -6.74
CA ALA A 71 -13.85 -9.16 -5.39
C ALA A 71 -15.07 -8.71 -4.57
N GLU A 72 -15.42 -7.42 -4.66
CA GLU A 72 -16.62 -6.84 -4.03
C GLU A 72 -17.90 -7.50 -4.52
N ALA A 73 -18.03 -7.70 -5.83
CA ALA A 73 -19.17 -8.39 -6.40
C ALA A 73 -19.27 -9.85 -5.90
N ILE A 74 -18.15 -10.50 -5.59
CA ILE A 74 -18.14 -11.86 -5.04
C ILE A 74 -18.61 -11.85 -3.59
N TRP A 75 -18.02 -11.03 -2.70
CA TRP A 75 -18.42 -11.06 -1.30
C TRP A 75 -19.84 -10.53 -1.05
N GLN A 76 -20.35 -9.66 -1.91
CA GLN A 76 -21.75 -9.21 -1.86
C GLN A 76 -22.74 -10.38 -2.09
N LYS A 77 -22.39 -11.36 -2.93
CA LYS A 77 -23.22 -12.58 -3.11
C LYS A 77 -23.30 -13.41 -1.83
N PHE A 78 -22.24 -13.40 -1.03
CA PHE A 78 -22.15 -14.13 0.24
C PHE A 78 -22.44 -13.26 1.47
N HIS A 79 -23.02 -12.06 1.30
CA HIS A 79 -23.32 -11.14 2.41
C HIS A 79 -24.31 -11.71 3.44
N HIS A 80 -25.04 -12.79 3.10
CA HIS A 80 -25.89 -13.49 4.07
C HIS A 80 -25.08 -14.23 5.14
N ASN A 81 -23.83 -14.64 4.85
CA ASN A 81 -22.93 -15.25 5.81
C ASN A 81 -22.37 -14.19 6.79
N ALA A 82 -22.51 -14.45 8.10
CA ALA A 82 -22.04 -13.53 9.14
C ALA A 82 -20.52 -13.38 9.15
N THR A 83 -19.77 -14.47 9.04
CA THR A 83 -18.30 -14.45 9.00
C THR A 83 -17.75 -13.64 7.82
N VAL A 84 -18.38 -13.73 6.65
CA VAL A 84 -18.02 -12.89 5.49
C VAL A 84 -18.25 -11.42 5.80
N ARG A 85 -19.41 -11.06 6.37
CA ARG A 85 -19.70 -9.67 6.75
C ARG A 85 -18.70 -9.15 7.77
N ASP A 86 -18.45 -9.91 8.83
CA ASP A 86 -17.54 -9.53 9.90
C ASP A 86 -16.13 -9.30 9.33
N LYS A 87 -15.65 -10.17 8.43
CA LYS A 87 -14.33 -10.00 7.81
C LYS A 87 -14.24 -8.84 6.83
N VAL A 88 -15.32 -8.53 6.11
CA VAL A 88 -15.36 -7.34 5.25
C VAL A 88 -15.38 -6.07 6.10
N GLU A 89 -16.15 -6.04 7.19
CA GLU A 89 -16.16 -4.91 8.12
C GLU A 89 -14.79 -4.71 8.79
N GLU A 90 -14.16 -5.80 9.25
CA GLU A 90 -12.79 -5.76 9.76
C GLU A 90 -11.79 -5.22 8.71
N LEU A 91 -11.92 -5.61 7.45
CA LEU A 91 -11.07 -5.12 6.37
C LEU A 91 -11.24 -3.61 6.16
N LEU A 92 -12.49 -3.12 6.08
CA LEU A 92 -12.77 -1.70 5.90
C LEU A 92 -12.28 -0.87 7.09
N GLN A 93 -12.42 -1.40 8.31
CA GLN A 93 -11.88 -0.76 9.51
C GLN A 93 -10.36 -0.68 9.46
N LEU A 94 -9.67 -1.73 9.00
CA LEU A 94 -8.22 -1.71 8.80
C LEU A 94 -7.77 -0.69 7.76
N GLU A 95 -8.54 -0.48 6.69
CA GLU A 95 -8.25 0.58 5.70
C GLU A 95 -8.24 1.96 6.38
N ASN A 96 -9.24 2.26 7.21
CA ASN A 96 -9.30 3.52 7.97
C ASN A 96 -8.15 3.66 8.97
N GLU A 97 -7.76 2.56 9.64
CA GLU A 97 -6.64 2.55 10.59
C GLU A 97 -5.29 2.76 9.88
N TRP A 98 -5.11 2.18 8.68
CA TRP A 98 -3.97 2.44 7.82
C TRP A 98 -3.91 3.90 7.41
N ASP A 99 -5.01 4.47 6.94
CA ASP A 99 -5.07 5.88 6.54
C ASP A 99 -4.70 6.80 7.71
N SER A 100 -5.31 6.56 8.88
CA SER A 100 -5.03 7.32 10.11
C SER A 100 -3.57 7.19 10.56
N PHE A 101 -3.00 5.98 10.47
CA PHE A 101 -1.61 5.75 10.79
C PHE A 101 -0.68 6.49 9.83
N LEU A 102 -0.93 6.41 8.52
CA LEU A 102 -0.12 7.10 7.51
C LEU A 102 -0.20 8.62 7.67
N GLU A 103 -1.38 9.17 7.96
CA GLU A 103 -1.54 10.59 8.31
C GLU A 103 -0.75 10.98 9.57
N SER A 104 -0.71 10.10 10.58
CA SER A 104 0.06 10.36 11.81
C SER A 104 1.56 10.37 11.56
N VAL A 105 2.05 9.44 10.71
CA VAL A 105 3.45 9.41 10.27
C VAL A 105 3.77 10.69 9.53
N ASP A 106 2.97 11.07 8.53
CA ASP A 106 3.17 12.28 7.75
C ASP A 106 3.20 13.54 8.64
N SER A 107 2.30 13.64 9.62
CA SER A 107 2.27 14.74 10.59
C SER A 107 3.53 14.77 11.46
N GLY A 108 3.98 13.62 11.97
CA GLY A 108 5.22 13.52 12.75
C GLY A 108 6.45 13.96 11.96
N LEU A 109 6.55 13.56 10.68
CA LEU A 109 7.62 13.99 9.78
C LEU A 109 7.58 15.50 9.53
N GLN A 110 6.41 16.08 9.24
CA GLN A 110 6.26 17.52 9.02
C GLN A 110 6.63 18.38 10.24
N THR A 111 6.42 17.88 11.47
CA THR A 111 6.87 18.60 12.67
C THR A 111 8.39 18.65 12.80
N THR A 112 9.07 17.67 12.19
CA THR A 112 10.53 17.61 12.13
C THR A 112 11.07 18.54 11.04
N ASP A 113 10.29 18.73 9.95
CA ASP A 113 10.64 19.54 8.78
C ASP A 113 10.06 20.97 8.80
N ARG A 114 10.18 21.65 9.94
CA ARG A 114 9.77 23.06 10.07
C ARG A 114 10.54 24.00 9.12
N GLN A 115 11.57 23.52 8.42
CA GLN A 115 12.39 24.29 7.49
C GLN A 115 11.80 24.45 6.08
N LEU A 116 10.83 23.63 5.64
CA LEU A 116 10.34 23.65 4.24
C LEU A 116 8.97 24.29 4.00
N SER A 117 8.39 24.94 5.01
CA SER A 117 7.09 25.65 4.94
C SER A 117 7.07 26.93 4.06
N GLY A 118 7.87 26.97 2.98
CA GLY A 118 7.93 28.08 2.03
C GLY A 118 8.14 27.70 0.56
N GLY A 119 8.25 26.41 0.22
CA GLY A 119 8.45 25.97 -1.16
C GLY A 119 7.15 25.97 -1.99
N LYS A 120 7.17 26.57 -3.18
CA LYS A 120 6.11 26.39 -4.19
C LYS A 120 5.96 24.89 -4.49
N MET A 121 4.73 24.37 -4.55
CA MET A 121 4.48 23.06 -5.14
C MET A 121 5.11 23.04 -6.54
N ALA A 122 5.95 22.04 -6.81
CA ALA A 122 6.57 21.89 -8.11
C ALA A 122 5.55 21.33 -9.11
N ASP A 123 5.14 22.14 -10.10
CA ASP A 123 4.20 21.75 -11.16
C ASP A 123 4.81 20.74 -12.15
N SER A 124 6.14 20.66 -12.24
CA SER A 124 6.85 19.75 -13.12
C SER A 124 8.23 19.43 -12.57
N LEU A 125 8.76 18.27 -12.96
CA LEU A 125 10.03 17.75 -12.47
C LEU A 125 10.93 17.41 -13.66
N SER A 126 12.16 17.92 -13.66
CA SER A 126 13.09 17.78 -14.79
C SER A 126 13.61 16.34 -14.89
N PRO A 127 13.81 15.78 -16.10
CA PRO A 127 14.53 14.52 -16.27
C PRO A 127 15.93 14.52 -15.67
N ASP A 128 16.56 15.70 -15.58
CA ASP A 128 17.90 15.88 -15.03
C ASP A 128 17.90 16.07 -13.50
N THR A 129 16.74 16.04 -12.85
CA THR A 129 16.67 16.12 -11.39
C THR A 129 17.43 14.95 -10.77
N ALA A 130 18.40 15.28 -9.91
CA ALA A 130 19.19 14.31 -9.18
C ALA A 130 18.37 13.71 -8.02
N PHE A 131 18.40 12.40 -7.92
CA PHE A 131 17.82 11.58 -6.87
C PHE A 131 18.91 10.70 -6.26
N THR A 132 18.62 10.14 -5.09
CA THR A 132 19.46 9.12 -4.47
C THR A 132 18.79 7.76 -4.68
N ASP A 133 19.50 6.80 -5.27
CA ASP A 133 19.03 5.41 -5.33
C ASP A 133 18.99 4.85 -3.90
N GLY A 134 17.80 4.48 -3.44
CA GLY A 134 17.60 4.01 -2.05
C GLY A 134 18.29 2.68 -1.73
N ARG A 135 18.75 1.92 -2.73
CA ARG A 135 19.46 0.64 -2.54
C ARG A 135 20.97 0.81 -2.60
N SER A 136 21.49 1.58 -3.55
CA SER A 136 22.94 1.75 -3.74
C SER A 136 23.51 3.00 -3.07
N GLY A 137 22.66 3.99 -2.76
CA GLY A 137 23.09 5.30 -2.27
C GLY A 137 23.72 6.20 -3.34
N GLU A 138 23.74 5.76 -4.61
CA GLU A 138 24.31 6.53 -5.71
C GLU A 138 23.39 7.67 -6.15
N SER A 139 23.98 8.73 -6.70
CA SER A 139 23.22 9.81 -7.32
C SER A 139 22.79 9.40 -8.73
N VAL A 140 21.49 9.38 -8.97
CA VAL A 140 20.85 8.98 -10.22
C VAL A 140 19.93 10.09 -10.73
N THR A 141 19.54 10.08 -12.00
CA THR A 141 18.57 11.05 -12.54
C THR A 141 17.31 10.36 -13.05
N LEU A 142 16.18 11.06 -13.05
CA LEU A 142 14.91 10.51 -13.56
C LEU A 142 15.03 10.06 -15.02
N GLY A 143 15.79 10.80 -15.83
CA GLY A 143 16.07 10.51 -17.23
C GLY A 143 16.84 9.19 -17.45
N GLN A 144 17.54 8.66 -16.45
CA GLN A 144 18.20 7.36 -16.56
C GLN A 144 17.19 6.19 -16.59
N TYR A 145 16.01 6.39 -15.99
CA TYR A 145 14.92 5.41 -15.90
C TYR A 145 13.81 5.65 -16.92
N LEU A 146 13.69 6.86 -17.48
CA LEU A 146 12.72 7.20 -18.52
C LEU A 146 13.29 6.95 -19.93
N GLY A 147 12.53 6.35 -20.83
CA GLY A 147 12.87 6.29 -22.27
C GLY A 147 13.61 5.03 -22.76
N ARG A 148 13.79 4.00 -21.92
CA ARG A 148 14.41 2.71 -22.34
C ARG A 148 13.45 1.70 -22.99
N GLY A 149 12.22 2.12 -23.33
CA GLY A 149 11.16 1.20 -23.79
C GLY A 149 10.52 0.38 -22.66
N GLU A 150 11.02 0.50 -21.44
CA GLU A 150 10.39 0.01 -20.22
C GLU A 150 9.27 0.98 -19.79
N LYS A 151 8.26 0.45 -19.08
CA LYS A 151 7.18 1.25 -18.48
C LYS A 151 7.49 1.40 -16.98
N PRO A 152 8.28 2.39 -16.56
CA PRO A 152 8.60 2.56 -15.16
C PRO A 152 7.33 2.89 -14.38
N LEU A 153 7.07 2.14 -13.30
CA LEU A 153 6.10 2.52 -12.28
C LEU A 153 6.83 3.40 -11.27
N LEU A 154 6.64 4.72 -11.39
CA LEU A 154 7.07 5.63 -10.34
C LEU A 154 6.04 5.62 -9.23
N VAL A 155 6.42 5.02 -8.09
CA VAL A 155 5.69 5.22 -6.84
C VAL A 155 6.36 6.38 -6.13
N LEU A 156 5.78 7.57 -6.30
CA LEU A 156 6.15 8.74 -5.49
C LEU A 156 5.59 8.52 -4.09
N ILE A 157 6.34 7.79 -3.28
CA ILE A 157 6.10 7.76 -1.85
C ILE A 157 6.47 9.17 -1.39
N ARG A 158 5.51 9.88 -0.82
CA ARG A 158 5.70 11.23 -0.34
C ARG A 158 6.88 11.21 0.63
N HIS A 159 8.04 11.66 0.17
CA HIS A 159 9.24 11.78 0.97
C HIS A 159 9.58 13.25 1.05
N TYR A 160 9.69 13.71 2.30
CA TYR A 160 10.76 14.58 2.74
C TYR A 160 11.09 15.69 1.76
N GLY A 161 10.24 16.69 1.82
CA GLY A 161 10.69 18.06 1.78
C GLY A 161 10.45 18.62 3.16
#